data_AF-A0A316RRN1-F1
#
_entry.id   AF-A0A316RRN1-F1
#
_cell.length_a   1.000
_cell.length_b   1.000
_cell.length_c   1.000
_cell.angle_alpha   90.00
_cell.angle_beta   90.00
_cell.angle_gamma   90.00
#
_symmetry.space_group_name_H-M   'P 1'
#
loop_
_entity.id
_entity.type
_entity.pdbx_description
1 polymer ?
#
loop_
_entity_poly.entity_id
_entity_poly.type
_entity_poly.pdbx_seq_one_letter_code
_entity_poly.pdbx_strand_id
1 'polypeptide(L)'
;MKRITAWLLVLAVILCGCGQETAQLSPAVTLTVAVQEGLSSEAMAGLERFCQKIDALSDGEMTIQLVPSPDVLDSLDQGCNLIFASNDEIARADSNFLSYTSPFYFYDYIHLSQTLNSQAFRDLIAEGTLSLLGALPLAAFYDGNSVILSSGPLSFDTADQ
;
A
#
# COMPACT_ATOMS: atom_id res chain seq x y z
N MET A 1 31.43 -39.23 54.77
CA MET A 1 31.04 -39.29 53.34
C MET A 1 29.52 -39.04 53.19
N LYS A 2 29.00 -37.80 53.34
CA LYS A 2 27.56 -37.46 53.12
C LYS A 2 27.30 -35.97 52.81
N ARG A 3 28.22 -35.24 52.16
CA ARG A 3 28.03 -33.78 51.92
C ARG A 3 28.26 -33.28 50.48
N ILE A 4 28.59 -34.17 49.55
CA ILE A 4 28.96 -33.77 48.17
C ILE A 4 27.81 -33.99 47.16
N THR A 5 26.81 -34.81 47.51
CA THR A 5 25.69 -35.14 46.61
C THR A 5 24.61 -34.07 46.49
N ALA A 6 24.62 -33.02 47.31
CA ALA A 6 23.59 -31.96 47.26
C ALA A 6 23.86 -30.88 46.19
N TRP A 7 25.10 -30.78 45.66
CA TRP A 7 25.49 -29.71 44.74
C TRP A 7 25.30 -30.05 43.25
N LEU A 8 25.07 -31.33 42.91
CA LEU A 8 24.84 -31.76 41.53
C LEU A 8 23.37 -31.69 41.11
N LEU A 9 22.43 -31.62 42.04
CA LEU A 9 21.00 -31.55 41.71
C LEU A 9 20.51 -30.12 41.42
N VAL A 10 21.23 -29.09 41.91
CA VAL A 10 20.86 -27.68 41.69
C VAL A 10 21.31 -27.19 40.31
N LEU A 11 22.34 -27.81 39.71
CA LEU A 11 22.85 -27.42 38.39
C LEU A 11 21.98 -27.89 37.22
N ALA A 12 21.10 -28.88 37.43
CA ALA A 12 20.21 -29.39 36.38
C ALA A 12 18.94 -28.53 36.20
N VAL A 13 18.56 -27.73 37.21
CA VAL A 13 17.34 -26.90 37.16
C VAL A 13 17.58 -25.57 36.45
N ILE A 14 18.84 -25.13 36.31
CA ILE A 14 19.19 -23.85 35.65
C ILE A 14 19.32 -24.01 34.12
N LEU A 15 19.40 -25.24 33.60
CA LEU A 15 19.47 -25.52 32.16
C LEU A 15 18.10 -25.67 31.47
N CYS A 16 17.00 -25.62 32.22
CA CYS A 16 15.66 -25.33 31.69
C CYS A 16 15.38 -23.82 31.73
N GLY A 17 16.41 -22.99 31.51
CA GLY A 17 16.22 -21.61 31.11
C GLY A 17 15.39 -21.64 29.83
N CYS A 18 14.12 -21.26 29.97
CA CYS A 18 13.16 -21.11 28.90
C CYS A 18 13.84 -20.41 27.71
N GLY A 19 14.23 -21.20 26.71
CA GLY A 19 14.16 -20.72 25.35
C GLY A 19 12.69 -20.41 25.12
N GLN A 20 12.26 -19.20 25.47
CA GLN A 20 11.15 -18.60 24.79
C GLN A 20 11.63 -18.48 23.34
N GLU A 21 11.49 -19.57 22.57
CA GLU A 21 11.00 -19.41 21.22
C GLU A 21 9.75 -18.55 21.42
N THR A 22 9.89 -17.26 21.14
CA THR A 22 8.74 -16.45 20.80
C THR A 22 8.12 -17.21 19.65
N ALA A 23 7.11 -18.03 19.96
CA ALA A 23 6.33 -18.72 18.95
C ALA A 23 5.92 -17.62 18.00
N GLN A 24 6.53 -17.60 16.82
CA GLN A 24 6.27 -16.59 15.83
C GLN A 24 4.86 -16.92 15.36
N LEU A 25 3.88 -16.29 16.02
CA LEU A 25 2.47 -16.43 15.73
C LEU A 25 2.34 -16.11 14.25
N SER A 26 2.01 -17.12 13.45
CA SER A 26 1.69 -16.90 12.05
C SER A 26 0.43 -16.04 12.03
N PRO A 27 0.38 -15.02 11.16
CA PRO A 27 -0.76 -14.12 11.12
C PRO A 27 -2.04 -14.93 10.86
N ALA A 28 -3.14 -14.56 11.53
CA ALA A 28 -4.43 -15.19 11.30
C ALA A 28 -4.96 -14.90 9.88
N VAL A 29 -4.59 -13.75 9.32
CA VAL A 29 -4.96 -13.33 7.97
C VAL A 29 -3.74 -12.76 7.23
N THR A 30 -3.50 -13.24 6.02
CA THR A 30 -2.57 -12.61 5.06
C THR A 30 -3.35 -12.19 3.84
N LEU A 31 -3.37 -10.88 3.57
CA LEU A 31 -3.94 -10.33 2.35
C LEU A 31 -2.85 -10.14 1.30
N THR A 32 -3.14 -10.45 0.05
CA THR A 32 -2.25 -10.12 -1.07
C THR A 32 -2.69 -8.82 -1.74
N VAL A 33 -1.71 -7.97 -2.05
CA VAL A 33 -1.92 -6.77 -2.88
C VAL A 33 -1.08 -6.92 -4.14
N ALA A 34 -1.72 -6.95 -5.31
CA ALA A 34 -1.01 -6.89 -6.58
C ALA A 34 -0.55 -5.45 -6.82
N VAL A 35 0.73 -5.29 -7.18
CA VAL A 35 1.37 -3.98 -7.38
C VAL A 35 1.96 -3.93 -8.77
N GLN A 36 1.68 -2.84 -9.49
CA GLN A 36 2.18 -2.63 -10.84
C GLN A 36 3.71 -2.57 -10.86
N GLU A 37 4.32 -3.16 -11.88
CA GLU A 37 5.75 -2.95 -12.16
C GLU A 37 6.03 -1.48 -12.52
N GLY A 38 7.15 -0.95 -12.03
CA GLY A 38 7.54 0.45 -12.32
C GLY A 38 6.88 1.49 -11.42
N LEU A 39 6.25 1.07 -10.32
CA LEU A 39 5.80 2.00 -9.27
C LEU A 39 6.96 2.87 -8.77
N SER A 40 6.69 4.16 -8.53
CA SER A 40 7.68 5.07 -7.98
C SER A 40 8.18 4.59 -6.61
N SER A 41 9.40 5.01 -6.23
CA SER A 41 9.92 4.76 -4.88
C SER A 41 9.04 5.37 -3.79
N GLU A 42 8.42 6.51 -4.09
CA GLU A 42 7.57 7.27 -3.18
C GLU A 42 6.23 6.56 -2.93
N ALA A 43 5.56 6.09 -3.98
CA ALA A 43 4.35 5.29 -3.83
C ALA A 43 4.63 3.94 -3.16
N MET A 44 5.74 3.28 -3.51
CA MET A 44 6.13 2.04 -2.84
C MET A 44 6.34 2.26 -1.34
N ALA A 45 7.07 3.32 -0.95
CA ALA A 45 7.25 3.67 0.46
C ALA A 45 5.92 4.03 1.16
N GLY A 46 4.98 4.65 0.45
CA GLY A 46 3.62 4.90 0.93
C GLY A 46 2.85 3.59 1.20
N LEU A 47 2.93 2.65 0.26
CA LEU A 47 2.29 1.34 0.35
C LEU A 47 2.91 0.46 1.46
N GLU A 48 4.23 0.47 1.61
CA GLU A 48 4.92 -0.21 2.72
C GLU A 48 4.49 0.35 4.08
N ARG A 49 4.36 1.67 4.21
CA ARG A 49 3.82 2.29 5.44
C ARG A 49 2.38 1.90 5.70
N PHE A 50 1.56 1.75 4.66
CA PHE A 50 0.21 1.21 4.81
C PHE A 50 0.24 -0.22 5.35
N CYS A 51 1.10 -1.10 4.81
CA CYS A 51 1.28 -2.47 5.29
C CYS A 51 1.69 -2.51 6.77
N GLN A 52 2.69 -1.70 7.15
CA GLN A 52 3.15 -1.58 8.54
C GLN A 52 2.05 -1.10 9.49
N LYS A 53 1.18 -0.19 9.03
CA LYS A 53 0.06 0.28 9.84
C LYS A 53 -1.01 -0.79 10.05
N ILE A 54 -1.30 -1.61 9.05
CA ILE A 54 -2.26 -2.71 9.18
C ILE A 54 -1.74 -3.77 10.16
N ASP A 55 -0.46 -4.14 10.05
CA ASP A 55 0.21 -5.04 10.99
C ASP A 55 0.14 -4.50 12.42
N ALA A 56 0.52 -3.22 12.62
CA ALA A 56 0.49 -2.59 13.94
C ALA A 56 -0.92 -2.40 14.52
N LEU A 57 -1.93 -2.06 13.69
CA LEU A 57 -3.31 -1.88 14.15
C LEU A 57 -4.04 -3.20 14.43
N SER A 58 -3.54 -4.30 13.86
CA SER A 58 -4.07 -5.65 14.08
C SER A 58 -3.28 -6.45 15.10
N ASP A 59 -2.29 -5.84 15.76
CA ASP A 59 -1.36 -6.53 16.67
C ASP A 59 -0.69 -7.77 16.02
N GLY A 60 -0.42 -7.71 14.71
CA GLY A 60 0.18 -8.81 13.94
C GLY A 60 -0.80 -9.89 13.46
N GLU A 61 -2.09 -9.77 13.76
CA GLU A 61 -3.12 -10.73 13.31
C GLU A 61 -3.41 -10.62 11.81
N MET A 62 -3.13 -9.45 11.21
CA MET A 62 -3.30 -9.21 9.78
C MET A 62 -2.02 -8.66 9.16
N THR A 63 -1.51 -9.37 8.15
CA THR A 63 -0.37 -8.92 7.35
C THR A 63 -0.77 -8.73 5.89
N ILE A 64 0.00 -7.91 5.18
CA ILE A 64 -0.16 -7.69 3.75
C ILE A 64 1.10 -8.14 3.03
N GLN A 65 0.92 -8.97 2.01
CA GLN A 65 1.97 -9.39 1.09
C GLN A 65 1.82 -8.63 -0.23
N LEU A 66 2.86 -7.87 -0.60
CA LEU A 66 2.93 -7.19 -1.89
C LEU A 66 3.44 -8.16 -2.96
N VAL A 67 2.71 -8.27 -4.05
CA VAL A 67 3.02 -9.16 -5.17
C VAL A 67 3.15 -8.32 -6.44
N PRO A 68 4.34 -8.23 -7.06
CA PRO A 68 4.49 -7.58 -8.35
C PRO A 68 3.60 -8.26 -9.40
N SER A 69 2.93 -7.46 -10.21
CA SER A 69 2.07 -7.96 -11.28
C SER A 69 2.25 -7.15 -12.57
N PRO A 70 2.36 -7.82 -13.73
CA PRO A 70 2.41 -7.16 -15.03
C PRO A 70 1.06 -6.58 -15.45
N ASP A 71 -0.06 -7.11 -14.92
CA ASP A 71 -1.39 -6.52 -15.05
C ASP A 71 -2.13 -6.67 -13.71
N VAL A 72 -2.25 -5.56 -12.99
CA VAL A 72 -2.87 -5.55 -11.66
C VAL A 72 -4.37 -5.81 -11.73
N LEU A 73 -5.06 -5.44 -12.82
CA LEU A 73 -6.51 -5.65 -12.93
C LEU A 73 -6.85 -7.14 -13.03
N ASP A 74 -6.11 -7.87 -13.87
CA ASP A 74 -6.25 -9.33 -14.02
C ASP A 74 -5.94 -10.09 -12.72
N SER A 75 -5.23 -9.46 -11.78
CA SER A 75 -4.80 -10.11 -10.54
C SER A 75 -5.98 -10.39 -9.60
N LEU A 76 -7.08 -9.64 -9.70
CA LEU A 76 -8.30 -9.92 -8.93
C LEU A 76 -8.92 -11.26 -9.34
N ASP A 77 -9.01 -11.50 -10.65
CA ASP A 77 -9.54 -12.78 -11.19
C ASP A 77 -8.64 -13.98 -10.87
N GLN A 78 -7.35 -13.73 -10.64
CA GLN A 78 -6.37 -14.73 -10.22
C GLN A 78 -6.38 -15.00 -8.70
N GLY A 79 -7.29 -14.36 -7.95
CA GLY A 79 -7.49 -14.59 -6.52
C GLY A 79 -6.70 -13.66 -5.60
N CYS A 80 -6.11 -12.58 -6.14
CA CYS A 80 -5.50 -11.55 -5.29
C CYS A 80 -6.58 -10.81 -4.50
N ASN A 81 -6.33 -10.51 -3.23
CA ASN A 81 -7.34 -9.86 -2.39
C ASN A 81 -7.55 -8.37 -2.73
N LEU A 82 -6.47 -7.70 -3.12
CA LEU A 82 -6.42 -6.26 -3.36
C LEU A 82 -5.51 -5.94 -4.54
N ILE A 83 -5.74 -4.79 -5.15
CA ILE A 83 -4.89 -4.23 -6.20
C ILE A 83 -4.45 -2.82 -5.83
N PHE A 84 -3.23 -2.46 -6.19
CA PHE A 84 -2.74 -1.10 -6.15
C PHE A 84 -2.52 -0.63 -7.59
N ALA A 85 -3.42 0.22 -8.08
CA ALA A 85 -3.49 0.66 -9.47
C ALA A 85 -3.53 2.18 -9.55
N SER A 86 -2.88 2.74 -10.58
CA SER A 86 -2.98 4.16 -10.91
C SER A 86 -4.34 4.49 -11.56
N ASN A 87 -4.70 5.77 -11.62
CA ASN A 87 -5.89 6.19 -12.36
C ASN A 87 -5.79 5.83 -13.85
N ASP A 88 -4.59 5.91 -14.44
CA ASP A 88 -4.34 5.51 -15.84
C ASP A 88 -4.65 4.03 -16.06
N GLU A 89 -4.23 3.19 -15.12
CA GLU A 89 -4.43 1.76 -15.16
C GLU A 89 -5.92 1.41 -15.09
N ILE A 90 -6.65 2.01 -14.14
CA ILE A 90 -8.09 1.81 -13.99
C ILE A 90 -8.85 2.37 -15.20
N ALA A 91 -8.38 3.49 -15.78
CA ALA A 91 -9.00 4.09 -16.96
C ALA A 91 -8.97 3.21 -18.21
N ARG A 92 -8.09 2.20 -18.26
CA ARG A 92 -8.11 1.15 -19.32
C ARG A 92 -9.41 0.33 -19.28
N ALA A 93 -10.00 0.16 -18.10
CA ALA A 93 -11.20 -0.64 -17.87
C ALA A 93 -12.46 0.20 -17.62
N ASP A 94 -12.34 1.37 -16.98
CA ASP A 94 -13.45 2.27 -16.69
C ASP A 94 -13.12 3.72 -17.10
N SER A 95 -13.77 4.18 -18.17
CA SER A 95 -13.60 5.54 -18.71
C SER A 95 -13.95 6.66 -17.72
N ASN A 96 -14.68 6.38 -16.63
CA ASN A 96 -14.93 7.36 -15.57
C ASN A 96 -13.62 7.84 -14.93
N PHE A 97 -12.54 7.05 -15.02
CA PHE A 97 -11.24 7.42 -14.47
C PHE A 97 -10.41 8.36 -15.35
N LEU A 98 -10.76 8.52 -16.64
CA LEU A 98 -10.00 9.35 -17.60
C LEU A 98 -9.90 10.81 -17.18
N SER A 99 -10.91 11.36 -16.49
CA SER A 99 -10.84 12.75 -16.03
C SER A 99 -9.74 12.95 -14.99
N TYR A 100 -9.49 11.93 -14.15
CA TYR A 100 -8.50 11.98 -13.08
C TYR A 100 -7.07 11.71 -13.54
N THR A 101 -6.86 11.43 -14.84
CA THR A 101 -5.54 11.34 -15.46
C THR A 101 -5.14 12.63 -16.17
N SER A 102 -6.08 13.58 -16.31
CA SER A 102 -5.80 14.83 -17.00
C SER A 102 -4.73 15.66 -16.26
N PRO A 103 -3.73 16.21 -16.97
CA PRO A 103 -2.84 17.20 -16.41
C PRO A 103 -3.63 18.33 -15.77
N PHE A 104 -3.18 18.78 -14.60
CA PHE A 104 -3.80 19.88 -13.83
C PHE A 104 -5.23 19.65 -13.34
N TYR A 105 -5.79 18.43 -13.44
CA TYR A 105 -7.10 18.14 -12.83
C TYR A 105 -7.09 18.40 -11.32
N PHE A 106 -6.04 17.91 -10.66
CA PHE A 106 -5.77 18.21 -9.27
C PHE A 106 -4.86 19.43 -9.15
N TYR A 107 -5.22 20.35 -8.25
CA TYR A 107 -4.49 21.58 -8.03
C TYR A 107 -3.28 21.34 -7.13
N ASP A 108 -3.47 20.52 -6.09
CA ASP A 108 -2.44 20.11 -5.16
C ASP A 108 -2.79 18.75 -4.54
N TYR A 109 -1.89 18.30 -3.65
CA TYR A 109 -2.05 17.08 -2.86
C TYR A 109 -3.36 17.04 -2.06
N ILE A 110 -3.79 18.17 -1.50
CA ILE A 110 -4.98 18.24 -0.65
C ILE A 110 -6.22 18.06 -1.52
N HIS A 111 -6.29 18.75 -2.67
CA HIS A 111 -7.38 18.62 -3.62
C HIS A 111 -7.51 17.18 -4.14
N LEU A 112 -6.40 16.53 -4.49
CA LEU A 112 -6.38 15.12 -4.89
C LEU A 112 -6.90 14.21 -3.79
N SER A 113 -6.31 14.32 -2.59
CA SER A 113 -6.66 13.45 -1.46
C SER A 113 -8.11 13.60 -1.05
N GLN A 114 -8.63 14.84 -0.99
CA GLN A 114 -10.02 15.12 -0.65
C GLN A 114 -10.98 14.63 -1.73
N THR A 115 -10.66 14.85 -3.01
CA THR A 115 -11.53 14.42 -4.12
C THR A 115 -11.64 12.91 -4.16
N LEU A 116 -10.51 12.20 -4.23
CA LEU A 116 -10.49 10.75 -4.43
C LEU A 116 -10.84 9.93 -3.17
N ASN A 117 -10.94 10.56 -2.01
CA ASN A 117 -11.45 9.92 -0.79
C ASN A 117 -12.83 10.43 -0.37
N SER A 118 -13.42 11.38 -1.09
CA SER A 118 -14.75 11.91 -0.79
C SER A 118 -15.84 10.84 -0.94
N GLN A 119 -16.92 10.98 -0.17
CA GLN A 119 -18.08 10.10 -0.31
C GLN A 119 -18.68 10.20 -1.72
N ALA A 120 -18.77 11.41 -2.27
CA ALA A 120 -19.29 11.62 -3.62
C ALA A 120 -18.49 10.86 -4.69
N PHE A 121 -17.16 10.84 -4.59
CA PHE A 121 -16.33 10.03 -5.48
C PHE A 121 -16.56 8.55 -5.24
N ARG A 122 -16.54 8.09 -3.98
CA ARG A 122 -16.79 6.68 -3.63
C ARG A 122 -18.14 6.21 -4.18
N ASP A 123 -19.20 7.00 -4.08
CA ASP A 123 -20.52 6.65 -4.59
C ASP A 123 -20.53 6.61 -6.13
N LEU A 124 -19.89 7.59 -6.78
CA LEU A 124 -19.77 7.66 -8.23
C LEU A 124 -19.06 6.43 -8.81
N ILE A 125 -17.96 6.01 -8.19
CA ILE A 125 -17.14 4.92 -8.71
C ILE A 125 -17.47 3.56 -8.10
N ALA A 126 -18.10 3.46 -6.92
CA ALA A 126 -18.42 2.15 -6.34
C ALA A 126 -19.39 1.36 -7.22
N GLU A 127 -20.42 1.99 -7.80
CA GLU A 127 -21.36 1.27 -8.68
C GLU A 127 -20.67 0.81 -9.98
N GLY A 128 -19.88 1.68 -10.61
CA GLY A 128 -19.18 1.36 -11.86
C GLY A 128 -18.02 0.38 -11.68
N THR A 129 -17.11 0.68 -10.75
CA THR A 129 -15.91 -0.13 -10.47
C THR A 129 -16.26 -1.49 -9.89
N LEU A 130 -17.25 -1.59 -9.00
CA LEU A 130 -17.71 -2.90 -8.51
C LEU A 130 -18.33 -3.72 -9.64
N SER A 131 -19.11 -3.09 -10.52
CA SER A 131 -19.72 -3.78 -11.64
C SER A 131 -18.72 -4.21 -12.71
N LEU A 132 -17.64 -3.44 -12.94
CA LEU A 132 -16.67 -3.68 -14.02
C LEU A 132 -15.48 -4.52 -13.57
N LEU A 133 -14.97 -4.28 -12.37
CA LEU A 133 -13.75 -4.90 -11.84
C LEU A 133 -14.00 -5.85 -10.67
N GLY A 134 -15.24 -5.94 -10.16
CA GLY A 134 -15.51 -6.67 -8.93
C GLY A 134 -14.84 -6.06 -7.70
N ALA A 135 -14.41 -4.80 -7.78
CA ALA A 135 -13.57 -4.14 -6.78
C ALA A 135 -14.27 -2.93 -6.16
N LEU A 136 -13.96 -2.68 -4.88
CA LEU A 136 -14.38 -1.47 -4.17
C LEU A 136 -13.18 -0.57 -3.88
N PRO A 137 -13.27 0.73 -4.22
CA PRO A 137 -12.22 1.70 -3.90
C PRO A 137 -12.12 1.90 -2.38
N LEU A 138 -11.01 1.47 -1.78
CA LEU A 138 -10.80 1.60 -0.32
C LEU A 138 -10.20 2.95 0.05
N ALA A 139 -9.17 3.38 -0.67
CA ALA A 139 -8.50 4.66 -0.48
C ALA A 139 -7.72 5.03 -1.73
N ALA A 140 -7.48 6.33 -1.92
CA ALA A 140 -6.57 6.82 -2.93
C ALA A 140 -5.29 7.37 -2.28
N PHE A 141 -4.16 7.03 -2.88
CA PHE A 141 -2.82 7.46 -2.46
C PHE A 141 -2.25 8.45 -3.46
N TYR A 142 -1.47 9.39 -2.96
CA TYR A 142 -0.78 10.37 -3.79
C TYR A 142 0.64 9.91 -4.11
N ASP A 143 1.03 10.02 -5.38
CA ASP A 143 2.34 9.57 -5.88
C ASP A 143 3.24 10.70 -6.43
N GLY A 144 3.20 11.87 -5.80
CA GLY A 144 4.19 12.92 -6.04
C GLY A 144 3.81 14.02 -7.05
N ASN A 145 4.68 15.03 -7.14
CA ASN A 145 4.52 16.22 -8.00
C ASN A 145 5.53 16.20 -9.14
N SER A 146 5.13 16.68 -10.32
CA SER A 146 6.05 17.01 -11.40
C SER A 146 6.36 18.51 -11.40
N VAL A 147 7.64 18.88 -11.55
CA VAL A 147 8.09 20.27 -11.68
C VAL A 147 8.94 20.44 -12.94
N ILE A 148 8.79 21.59 -13.61
CA ILE A 148 9.65 21.98 -14.73
C ILE A 148 10.72 22.94 -14.20
N LEU A 149 11.99 22.59 -14.40
CA LEU A 149 13.13 23.41 -14.02
C LEU A 149 13.84 23.90 -15.29
N SER A 150 14.20 25.18 -15.32
CA SER A 150 15.01 25.77 -16.40
C SER A 150 16.47 25.89 -15.97
N SER A 151 17.41 25.76 -16.92
CA SER A 151 18.86 25.97 -16.69
C SER A 151 19.24 27.45 -16.48
N GLY A 152 18.30 28.38 -16.66
CA GLY A 152 18.49 29.81 -16.46
C GLY A 152 17.16 30.58 -16.42
N PRO A 153 17.19 31.89 -16.16
CA PRO A 153 15.98 32.72 -16.15
C PRO A 153 15.27 32.66 -17.50
N LEU A 154 13.96 32.37 -17.48
CA LEU A 154 13.11 32.50 -18.66
C LEU A 154 12.53 33.92 -18.67
N SER A 155 12.92 34.75 -19.65
CA SER A 155 12.20 35.99 -19.95
C SER A 155 11.11 35.67 -20.95
N PHE A 156 9.87 35.85 -20.54
CA PHE A 156 8.74 35.88 -21.46
C PHE A 156 8.51 37.34 -21.81
N ASP A 157 9.32 37.88 -22.72
CA ASP A 157 9.01 39.16 -23.32
C ASP A 157 7.69 38.97 -24.07
N THR A 158 6.60 39.47 -23.50
CA THR A 158 5.33 39.60 -24.20
C THR A 158 5.59 40.55 -25.35
N ALA A 159 5.80 40.01 -26.55
CA ALA A 159 5.73 40.79 -27.76
C ALA A 159 4.31 41.35 -27.82
N ASP A 160 4.20 42.66 -27.61
CA ASP A 160 3.01 43.45 -27.90
C ASP A 160 2.52 43.05 -29.31
N GLN A 161 1.33 42.44 -29.37
CA GLN A 161 0.51 42.35 -30.59
C GLN A 161 -0.68 43.28 -30.46
#